data_AF-A0A9E2YC72-F1
#
_entry.id   AF-A0A9E2YC72-F1
#
_cell.length_a   1.000
_cell.length_b   1.000
_cell.length_c   1.000
_cell.angle_alpha   90.00
_cell.angle_beta   90.00
_cell.angle_gamma   90.00
#
_symmetry.space_group_name_H-M   'P 1'
#
loop_
_entity.id
_entity.type
_entity.pdbx_description
1 polymer ?
#
loop_
_entity_poly.entity_id
_entity_poly.type
_entity_poly.pdbx_seq_one_letter_code
_entity_poly.pdbx_strand_id
1 'polypeptide(L)'
;MDKRRKPNPTERRRDLCDAAIQLLADDGAKGLSHLKVDRKADVPDGTSSFYFRTRSALLRAVAERLVELDLDDLQSVADDTDGRGNNPSPSRLSQVVIRSSSEPQLSRTKARYELTMQAARDPALAVILQQATDEFTKLHREILVQLMPHGAELEPAVVEDLSNVTLTFINGLLQRLAHGDRIVDTPEQLDGILSAIAAGILHSQQRGRLTEVSGPTPSARRRAAASR
;
A
#
# COMPACT_ATOMS: atom_id res chain seq x y z
N MET A 1 -25.17 28.19 22.85
CA MET A 1 -26.02 27.79 21.71
C MET A 1 -25.14 27.01 20.75
N ASP A 2 -25.15 25.69 20.88
CA ASP A 2 -24.33 24.80 20.08
C ASP A 2 -24.93 24.71 18.68
N LYS A 3 -24.19 25.16 17.67
CA LYS A 3 -24.63 25.18 16.27
C LYS A 3 -24.65 23.71 15.83
N ARG A 4 -25.81 23.06 15.94
CA ARG A 4 -26.04 21.68 15.50
C ARG A 4 -25.63 21.58 14.02
N ARG A 5 -24.39 21.15 13.78
CA ARG A 5 -23.78 21.01 12.46
C ARG A 5 -24.70 20.12 11.64
N LYS A 6 -25.08 20.58 10.42
CA LYS A 6 -25.93 19.77 9.53
C LYS A 6 -25.27 18.38 9.39
N PRO A 7 -26.03 17.29 9.48
CA PRO A 7 -25.49 15.96 9.27
C PRO A 7 -24.81 15.93 7.90
N ASN A 8 -23.50 15.66 7.86
CA ASN A 8 -22.74 15.45 6.64
C ASN A 8 -22.60 13.93 6.45
N PRO A 9 -23.41 13.30 5.57
CA PRO A 9 -23.41 11.85 5.43
C PRO A 9 -22.06 11.31 4.94
N THR A 10 -21.32 12.08 4.15
CA THR A 10 -20.00 11.70 3.64
C THR A 10 -18.95 11.71 4.74
N GLU A 11 -18.94 12.75 5.58
CA GLU A 11 -18.05 12.83 6.76
C GLU A 11 -18.35 11.69 7.73
N ARG A 12 -19.63 11.43 8.01
CA ARG A 12 -20.02 10.29 8.86
C ARG A 12 -19.57 8.95 8.29
N ARG A 13 -19.70 8.74 6.98
CA ARG A 13 -19.22 7.52 6.31
C ARG A 13 -17.71 7.36 6.49
N ARG A 14 -16.94 8.46 6.37
CA ARG A 14 -15.48 8.46 6.60
C ARG A 14 -15.13 8.15 8.06
N ASP A 15 -15.80 8.76 9.04
CA ASP A 15 -15.58 8.49 10.47
C ASP A 15 -15.77 7.01 10.81
N LEU A 16 -16.82 6.39 10.26
CA LEU A 16 -17.09 4.96 10.44
C LEU A 16 -16.00 4.09 9.80
N CYS A 17 -15.51 4.47 8.61
CA CYS A 17 -14.39 3.77 7.98
C CYS A 17 -13.09 3.94 8.77
N ASP A 18 -12.80 5.13 9.31
CA ASP A 18 -11.60 5.41 10.11
C ASP A 18 -11.62 4.58 11.42
N ALA A 19 -12.77 4.49 12.08
CA ALA A 19 -12.96 3.59 13.22
C ALA A 19 -12.77 2.11 12.85
N ALA A 20 -13.27 1.70 11.67
CA ALA A 20 -13.09 0.34 11.16
C ALA A 20 -11.63 0.02 10.79
N ILE A 21 -10.86 0.98 10.25
CA ILE A 21 -9.41 0.84 10.02
C ILE A 21 -8.72 0.54 11.35
N GLN A 22 -9.03 1.30 12.40
CA GLN A 22 -8.43 1.08 13.71
C GLN A 22 -8.80 -0.29 14.30
N LEU A 23 -10.06 -0.73 14.16
CA LEU A 23 -10.46 -2.07 14.60
C LEU A 23 -9.73 -3.18 13.85
N LEU A 24 -9.50 -3.02 12.54
CA LEU A 24 -8.70 -3.98 11.78
C LEU A 24 -7.24 -3.98 12.24
N ALA A 25 -6.67 -2.83 12.57
CA ALA A 25 -5.31 -2.71 13.06
C ALA A 25 -5.11 -3.33 14.45
N ASP A 26 -6.08 -3.13 15.34
CA ASP A 26 -6.02 -3.56 16.75
C ASP A 26 -6.42 -5.04 16.92
N ASP A 27 -7.54 -5.44 16.30
CA ASP A 27 -8.23 -6.70 16.57
C ASP A 27 -8.24 -7.68 15.37
N GLY A 28 -7.66 -7.26 14.23
CA GLY A 28 -7.68 -8.01 12.97
C GLY A 28 -9.07 -8.16 12.34
N ALA A 29 -9.19 -8.95 11.27
CA ALA A 29 -10.45 -9.13 10.54
C ALA A 29 -11.61 -9.66 11.40
N LYS A 30 -11.32 -10.47 12.43
CA LYS A 30 -12.33 -10.97 13.39
C LYS A 30 -12.85 -9.86 14.31
N GLY A 31 -12.06 -8.81 14.51
CA GLY A 31 -12.44 -7.60 15.21
C GLY A 31 -13.52 -6.78 14.53
N LEU A 32 -13.75 -6.95 13.23
CA LEU A 32 -14.62 -6.07 12.47
C LEU A 32 -16.08 -6.56 12.43
N SER A 33 -16.96 -5.82 13.11
CA SER A 33 -18.43 -5.91 12.99
C SER A 33 -19.06 -4.52 13.05
N HIS A 34 -20.26 -4.36 12.50
CA HIS A 34 -21.02 -3.10 12.55
C HIS A 34 -21.15 -2.53 13.96
N LEU A 35 -21.57 -3.37 14.91
CA LEU A 35 -21.72 -2.97 16.30
C LEU A 35 -20.40 -2.46 16.92
N LYS A 36 -19.28 -3.11 16.60
CA LYS A 36 -17.96 -2.67 17.08
C LYS A 36 -17.54 -1.36 16.42
N VAL A 37 -17.81 -1.18 15.13
CA VAL A 37 -17.57 0.09 14.42
C VAL A 37 -18.38 1.22 15.04
N ASP A 38 -19.67 1.00 15.29
CA ASP A 38 -20.54 2.02 15.91
C ASP A 38 -19.99 2.48 17.26
N ARG A 39 -19.62 1.52 18.10
CA ARG A 39 -19.03 1.78 19.42
C ARG A 39 -17.67 2.47 19.33
N LYS A 40 -16.80 2.04 18.41
CA LYS A 40 -15.47 2.66 18.22
C LYS A 40 -15.60 4.10 17.68
N ALA A 41 -16.61 4.37 16.84
CA ALA A 41 -16.90 5.69 16.29
C ALA A 41 -17.75 6.58 17.21
N ASP A 42 -18.13 6.08 18.40
CA ASP A 42 -19.01 6.76 19.36
C ASP A 42 -20.34 7.24 18.73
N VAL A 43 -20.99 6.35 17.99
CA VAL A 43 -22.31 6.59 17.37
C VAL A 43 -23.35 5.56 17.84
N PRO A 44 -24.65 5.85 17.69
CA PRO A 44 -25.69 4.89 18.05
C PRO A 44 -25.55 3.54 17.33
N ASP A 45 -25.84 2.46 18.05
CA ASP A 45 -25.89 1.10 17.49
C ASP A 45 -26.81 1.06 16.25
N GLY A 46 -26.32 0.46 15.16
CA GLY A 46 -27.01 0.35 13.87
C GLY A 46 -26.65 1.45 12.86
N THR A 47 -25.89 2.48 13.26
CA THR A 47 -25.46 3.56 12.35
C THR A 47 -24.66 3.01 11.18
N SER A 48 -23.63 2.21 11.42
CA SER A 48 -22.81 1.60 10.37
C SER A 48 -23.62 0.66 9.48
N SER A 49 -24.60 -0.07 10.03
CA SER A 49 -25.47 -0.94 9.22
C SER A 49 -26.38 -0.14 8.27
N PHE A 50 -26.76 1.08 8.65
CA PHE A 50 -27.45 2.01 7.76
C PHE A 50 -26.57 2.42 6.56
N TYR A 51 -25.28 2.69 6.77
CA TYR A 51 -24.35 3.06 5.69
C TYR A 51 -23.83 1.87 4.87
N PHE A 52 -23.67 0.71 5.52
CA PHE A 52 -23.02 -0.47 4.95
C PHE A 52 -23.88 -1.71 5.25
N ARG A 53 -24.80 -2.05 4.35
CA ARG A 53 -25.79 -3.12 4.60
C ARG A 53 -25.19 -4.51 4.89
N THR A 54 -23.96 -4.78 4.43
CA THR A 54 -23.29 -6.07 4.60
C THR A 54 -21.85 -5.89 5.07
N ARG A 55 -21.27 -6.95 5.66
CA ARG A 55 -19.84 -6.93 6.05
C ARG A 55 -18.91 -6.72 4.85
N SER A 56 -19.23 -7.30 3.68
CA SER A 56 -18.46 -7.05 2.45
C SER A 56 -18.56 -5.59 2.00
N ALA A 57 -19.73 -4.95 2.09
CA ALA A 57 -19.89 -3.53 1.80
C ALA A 57 -19.06 -2.65 2.75
N LEU A 58 -19.00 -3.00 4.03
CA LEU A 58 -18.13 -2.33 5.00
C LEU A 58 -16.65 -2.50 4.65
N LEU A 59 -16.18 -3.73 4.37
CA LEU A 59 -14.78 -3.98 3.99
C LEU A 59 -14.35 -3.19 2.75
N ARG A 60 -15.20 -3.14 1.71
CA ARG A 60 -14.92 -2.38 0.49
C ARG A 60 -14.84 -0.88 0.76
N ALA A 61 -15.75 -0.35 1.57
CA ALA A 61 -15.72 1.07 1.95
C ALA A 61 -14.49 1.43 2.79
N VAL A 62 -14.01 0.51 3.63
CA VAL A 62 -12.77 0.67 4.39
C VAL A 62 -11.56 0.65 3.45
N ALA A 63 -11.56 -0.22 2.43
CA ALA A 63 -10.51 -0.24 1.41
C ALA A 63 -10.50 1.05 0.58
N GLU A 64 -11.66 1.55 0.16
CA GLU A 64 -11.80 2.85 -0.50
C GLU A 64 -11.23 3.97 0.37
N ARG A 65 -11.55 3.98 1.67
CA ARG A 65 -11.02 4.96 2.62
C ARG A 65 -9.50 4.87 2.77
N LEU A 66 -8.92 3.67 2.79
CA LEU A 66 -7.46 3.50 2.80
C LEU A 66 -6.83 4.09 1.54
N VAL A 67 -7.40 3.85 0.36
CA VAL A 67 -6.91 4.43 -0.91
C VAL A 67 -6.94 5.97 -0.84
N GLU A 68 -8.03 6.56 -0.34
CA GLU A 68 -8.11 8.02 -0.14
C GLU A 68 -6.98 8.52 0.78
N LEU A 69 -6.79 7.87 1.93
CA LEU A 69 -5.79 8.25 2.92
C LEU A 69 -4.35 8.07 2.43
N ASP A 70 -4.11 7.05 1.59
CA ASP A 70 -2.81 6.81 0.98
C ASP A 70 -2.49 7.91 -0.03
N LEU A 71 -3.45 8.27 -0.90
CA LEU A 71 -3.28 9.37 -1.86
C LEU A 71 -2.97 10.71 -1.15
N ASP A 72 -3.69 11.02 -0.08
CA ASP A 72 -3.45 12.23 0.72
C ASP A 72 -2.03 12.21 1.34
N ASP A 73 -1.56 11.06 1.84
CA ASP A 73 -0.22 10.90 2.41
C ASP A 73 0.87 11.08 1.34
N LEU A 74 0.68 10.50 0.16
CA LEU A 74 1.60 10.65 -0.98
C LEU A 74 1.72 12.09 -1.48
N GLN A 75 0.61 12.83 -1.46
CA GLN A 75 0.60 14.26 -1.78
C GLN A 75 1.36 15.06 -0.72
N SER A 76 1.14 14.78 0.57
CA SER A 76 1.85 15.48 1.66
C SER A 76 3.38 15.31 1.57
N VAL A 77 3.85 14.11 1.18
CA VAL A 77 5.29 13.84 1.01
C VAL A 77 5.85 14.56 -0.23
N ALA A 78 5.06 14.72 -1.30
CA ALA A 78 5.47 15.55 -2.44
C ALA A 78 5.68 17.00 -2.02
N ASP A 79 4.68 17.60 -1.37
CA ASP A 79 4.72 19.01 -0.96
C ASP A 79 5.89 19.29 0.00
N ASP A 80 6.18 18.35 0.92
CA ASP A 80 7.32 18.42 1.85
C ASP A 80 8.69 18.39 1.13
N THR A 81 8.76 17.77 -0.04
CA THR A 81 10.02 17.59 -0.80
C THR A 81 10.30 18.84 -1.66
N ASP A 82 9.28 19.39 -2.30
CA ASP A 82 9.41 20.59 -3.14
C ASP A 82 9.85 21.83 -2.36
N GLY A 83 9.55 21.89 -1.05
CA GLY A 83 9.96 22.98 -0.16
C GLY A 83 11.42 22.96 0.31
N ARG A 84 12.20 21.89 0.05
CA ARG A 84 13.53 21.66 0.67
C ARG A 84 14.74 22.16 -0.12
N GLY A 85 14.56 22.71 -1.32
CA GLY A 85 15.67 23.24 -2.13
C GLY A 85 16.70 22.16 -2.55
N ASN A 86 17.92 22.57 -2.88
CA ASN A 86 18.92 21.75 -3.59
C ASN A 86 19.76 20.80 -2.69
N ASN A 87 19.31 20.49 -1.47
CA ASN A 87 20.00 19.54 -0.61
C ASN A 87 19.65 18.10 -0.99
N PRO A 88 20.58 17.13 -0.89
CA PRO A 88 20.27 15.73 -1.11
C PRO A 88 19.27 15.26 -0.03
N SER A 89 18.01 15.15 -0.43
CA SER A 89 16.92 14.63 0.38
C SER A 89 16.71 13.16 0.06
N PRO A 90 16.32 12.32 1.04
CA PRO A 90 15.91 10.95 0.76
C PRO A 90 14.78 10.90 -0.25
N SER A 91 14.71 9.79 -0.99
CA SER A 91 13.65 9.57 -1.97
C SER A 91 12.26 9.59 -1.32
N ARG A 92 11.27 10.08 -2.06
CA ARG A 92 9.87 10.10 -1.61
C ARG A 92 9.38 8.72 -1.21
N LEU A 93 9.77 7.69 -1.96
CA LEU A 93 9.44 6.30 -1.65
C LEU A 93 9.97 5.90 -0.27
N SER A 94 11.24 6.16 0.02
CA SER A 94 11.83 5.79 1.30
C SER A 94 11.19 6.55 2.45
N GLN A 95 10.83 7.82 2.26
CA GLN A 95 10.07 8.58 3.25
C GLN A 95 8.71 7.93 3.55
N VAL A 96 7.94 7.55 2.53
CA VAL A 96 6.63 6.89 2.68
C VAL A 96 6.76 5.54 3.39
N VAL A 97 7.75 4.72 3.00
CA VAL A 97 7.97 3.39 3.59
C VAL A 97 8.33 3.50 5.06
N ILE A 98 9.21 4.43 5.45
CA ILE A 98 9.60 4.60 6.85
C ILE A 98 8.47 5.20 7.68
N ARG A 99 7.72 6.18 7.15
CA ARG A 99 6.51 6.72 7.83
C ARG A 99 5.48 5.63 8.11
N SER A 100 5.39 4.60 7.27
CA SER A 100 4.48 3.45 7.45
C SER A 100 4.69 2.65 8.74
N SER A 101 5.81 2.86 9.45
CA SER A 101 6.13 2.23 10.73
C SER A 101 5.61 3.00 11.96
N SER A 102 5.00 4.17 11.77
CA SER A 102 4.53 5.08 12.82
C SER A 102 3.04 5.37 12.68
N GLU A 103 2.37 5.71 13.77
CA GLU A 103 0.95 6.07 13.71
C GLU A 103 0.76 7.45 13.06
N PRO A 104 -0.33 7.64 12.27
CA PRO A 104 -1.42 6.70 12.01
C PRO A 104 -1.17 5.67 10.87
N GLN A 105 -0.07 5.77 10.13
CA GLN A 105 0.20 4.94 8.96
C GLN A 105 0.43 3.45 9.31
N LEU A 106 0.94 3.17 10.51
CA LEU A 106 1.10 1.81 11.01
C LEU A 106 -0.25 1.09 11.10
N SER A 107 -1.26 1.73 11.69
CA SER A 107 -2.62 1.18 11.74
C SER A 107 -3.20 0.95 10.35
N ARG A 108 -3.00 1.88 9.41
CA ARG A 108 -3.43 1.74 8.01
C ARG A 108 -2.76 0.55 7.32
N THR A 109 -1.47 0.37 7.54
CA THR A 109 -0.68 -0.75 6.97
C THR A 109 -1.17 -2.10 7.51
N LYS A 110 -1.39 -2.21 8.82
CA LYS A 110 -1.96 -3.42 9.43
C LYS A 110 -3.34 -3.73 8.87
N ALA A 111 -4.22 -2.74 8.80
CA ALA A 111 -5.55 -2.90 8.24
C ALA A 111 -5.52 -3.36 6.76
N ARG A 112 -4.59 -2.82 5.96
CA ARG A 112 -4.38 -3.23 4.56
C ARG A 112 -4.01 -4.71 4.45
N TYR A 113 -3.11 -5.21 5.30
CA TYR A 113 -2.76 -6.64 5.30
C TYR A 113 -3.96 -7.54 5.63
N GLU A 114 -4.77 -7.16 6.62
CA GLU A 114 -6.01 -7.87 6.93
C GLU A 114 -6.97 -7.91 5.73
N LEU A 115 -7.15 -6.78 5.03
CA LEU A 115 -8.00 -6.69 3.84
C LEU A 115 -7.45 -7.51 2.68
N THR A 116 -6.14 -7.51 2.43
CA THR A 116 -5.52 -8.32 1.38
C THR A 116 -5.81 -9.81 1.58
N MET A 117 -5.81 -10.29 2.83
CA MET A 117 -6.18 -11.69 3.12
C MET A 117 -7.66 -11.98 2.87
N GLN A 118 -8.54 -10.98 2.97
CA GLN A 118 -9.96 -11.10 2.61
C GLN A 118 -10.20 -11.04 1.09
N ALA A 119 -9.40 -10.24 0.37
CA ALA A 119 -9.56 -9.97 -1.06
C ALA A 119 -9.54 -11.23 -1.93
N ALA A 120 -8.83 -12.28 -1.52
CA ALA A 120 -8.83 -13.58 -2.20
C ALA A 120 -10.23 -14.21 -2.38
N ARG A 121 -11.22 -13.78 -1.58
CA ARG A 121 -12.61 -14.27 -1.60
C ARG A 121 -13.63 -13.22 -2.06
N ASP A 122 -13.18 -12.00 -2.33
CA ASP A 122 -14.02 -10.88 -2.77
C ASP A 122 -13.32 -10.12 -3.92
N PRO A 123 -13.63 -10.47 -5.19
CA PRO A 123 -12.97 -9.85 -6.34
C PRO A 123 -13.12 -8.33 -6.41
N ALA A 124 -14.24 -7.78 -5.94
CA ALA A 124 -14.44 -6.33 -5.94
C ALA A 124 -13.53 -5.64 -4.92
N LEU A 125 -13.31 -6.27 -3.76
CA LEU A 125 -12.31 -5.79 -2.79
C LEU A 125 -10.88 -5.86 -3.38
N ALA A 126 -10.56 -6.94 -4.10
CA ALA A 126 -9.27 -7.09 -4.75
C ALA A 126 -8.98 -5.96 -5.77
N VAL A 127 -9.99 -5.56 -6.56
CA VAL A 127 -9.86 -4.44 -7.50
C VAL A 127 -9.57 -3.12 -6.78
N ILE A 128 -10.23 -2.84 -5.65
CA ILE A 128 -9.98 -1.61 -4.88
C ILE A 128 -8.55 -1.60 -4.32
N LEU A 129 -8.07 -2.70 -3.75
CA LEU A 129 -6.71 -2.79 -3.22
C LEU A 129 -5.63 -2.74 -4.32
N GLN A 130 -5.94 -3.20 -5.52
CA GLN A 130 -5.03 -3.09 -6.66
C GLN A 130 -4.77 -1.62 -7.03
N GLN A 131 -5.78 -0.75 -6.93
CA GLN A 131 -5.61 0.68 -7.20
C GLN A 131 -4.56 1.32 -6.27
N ALA A 132 -4.56 0.99 -4.97
CA ALA A 132 -3.53 1.45 -4.05
C ALA A 132 -2.12 0.95 -4.43
N THR A 133 -2.04 -0.30 -4.91
CA THR A 133 -0.77 -0.90 -5.34
C THR A 133 -0.21 -0.21 -6.59
N ASP A 134 -1.09 0.19 -7.52
CA ASP A 134 -0.70 0.86 -8.75
C ASP A 134 -0.08 2.24 -8.47
N GLU A 135 -0.62 3.00 -7.52
CA GLU A 135 -0.05 4.30 -7.12
C GLU A 135 1.31 4.15 -6.42
N PHE A 136 1.45 3.16 -5.53
CA PHE A 136 2.73 2.86 -4.90
C PHE A 136 3.81 2.45 -5.93
N THR A 137 3.41 1.68 -6.94
CA THR A 137 4.28 1.26 -8.04
C THR A 137 4.79 2.46 -8.85
N LYS A 138 4.01 3.54 -8.98
CA LYS A 138 4.47 4.75 -9.69
C LYS A 138 5.64 5.43 -8.96
N LEU A 139 5.53 5.62 -7.64
CA LEU A 139 6.62 6.18 -6.82
C LEU A 139 7.87 5.31 -6.85
N HIS A 140 7.66 4.01 -6.87
CA HIS A 140 8.73 3.04 -6.99
C HIS A 140 9.46 3.14 -8.35
N ARG A 141 8.76 3.43 -9.44
CA ARG A 141 9.42 3.74 -10.72
C ARG A 141 10.24 5.02 -10.66
N GLU A 142 9.81 6.04 -9.91
CA GLU A 142 10.59 7.29 -9.76
C GLU A 142 11.97 7.01 -9.14
N ILE A 143 12.02 6.20 -8.07
CA ILE A 143 13.32 5.85 -7.46
C ILE A 143 14.17 5.01 -8.42
N LEU A 144 13.57 4.08 -9.16
CA LEU A 144 14.32 3.28 -10.14
C LEU A 144 14.99 4.17 -11.19
N VAL A 145 14.30 5.20 -11.69
CA VAL A 145 14.87 6.16 -12.64
C VAL A 145 16.03 6.94 -12.02
N GLN A 146 15.92 7.35 -10.75
CA GLN A 146 17.02 8.03 -10.05
C GLN A 146 18.23 7.12 -9.82
N LEU A 147 18.00 5.82 -9.64
CA LEU A 147 19.05 4.81 -9.44
C LEU A 147 19.70 4.34 -10.75
N MET A 148 19.10 4.65 -11.91
CA MET A 148 19.69 4.35 -13.21
C MET A 148 20.90 5.25 -13.49
N PRO A 149 21.99 4.73 -14.10
CA PRO A 149 23.08 5.57 -14.55
C PRO A 149 22.56 6.65 -15.50
N HIS A 150 22.92 7.92 -15.28
CA HIS A 150 22.45 9.03 -16.11
C HIS A 150 22.75 8.79 -17.59
N GLY A 151 21.71 8.74 -18.43
CA GLY A 151 21.82 8.53 -19.87
C GLY A 151 21.91 7.06 -20.33
N ALA A 152 21.78 6.08 -19.43
CA ALA A 152 21.75 4.67 -19.81
C ALA A 152 20.32 4.22 -20.18
N GLU A 153 20.13 3.77 -21.43
CA GLU A 153 18.99 2.94 -21.79
C GLU A 153 19.24 1.51 -21.30
N LEU A 154 18.45 1.07 -20.32
CA LEU A 154 18.49 -0.32 -19.86
C LEU A 154 17.52 -1.15 -20.70
N GLU A 155 17.90 -2.40 -20.97
CA GLU A 155 16.99 -3.38 -21.57
C GLU A 155 15.74 -3.56 -20.68
N PRO A 156 14.52 -3.69 -21.26
CA PRO A 156 13.28 -3.81 -20.48
C PRO A 156 13.31 -4.93 -19.42
N ALA A 157 13.97 -6.05 -19.73
CA ALA A 157 14.10 -7.16 -18.79
C ALA A 157 14.94 -6.80 -17.55
N VAL A 158 15.95 -5.93 -17.69
CA VAL A 158 16.75 -5.45 -16.55
C VAL A 158 15.93 -4.50 -15.67
N VAL A 159 15.08 -3.67 -16.28
CA VAL A 159 14.14 -2.81 -15.55
C VAL A 159 13.12 -3.65 -14.79
N GLU A 160 12.65 -4.76 -15.38
CA GLU A 160 11.77 -5.72 -14.74
C GLU A 160 12.44 -6.38 -13.52
N ASP A 161 13.68 -6.85 -13.65
CA ASP A 161 14.46 -7.39 -12.52
C ASP A 161 14.61 -6.37 -11.38
N LEU A 162 15.05 -5.16 -11.72
CA LEU A 162 15.17 -4.06 -10.76
C LEU A 162 13.84 -3.84 -10.04
N SER A 163 12.76 -3.76 -10.81
CA SER A 163 11.43 -3.48 -10.27
C SER A 163 10.95 -4.59 -9.34
N ASN A 164 10.99 -5.83 -9.80
CA ASN A 164 10.51 -6.99 -9.05
C ASN A 164 11.29 -7.20 -7.75
N VAL A 165 12.62 -7.12 -7.79
CA VAL A 165 13.45 -7.34 -6.59
C VAL A 165 13.25 -6.24 -5.56
N THR A 166 13.30 -4.97 -5.97
CA THR A 166 13.18 -3.84 -5.03
C THR A 166 11.76 -3.73 -4.48
N LEU A 167 10.72 -3.97 -5.28
CA LEU A 167 9.33 -4.01 -4.78
C LEU A 167 9.12 -5.18 -3.81
N THR A 168 9.70 -6.36 -4.10
CA THR A 168 9.66 -7.51 -3.19
C THR A 168 10.33 -7.20 -1.85
N PHE A 169 11.50 -6.55 -1.89
CA PHE A 169 12.19 -6.11 -0.68
C PHE A 169 11.34 -5.12 0.14
N ILE A 170 10.76 -4.11 -0.50
CA ILE A 170 9.92 -3.11 0.16
C ILE A 170 8.66 -3.75 0.75
N ASN A 171 7.99 -4.64 0.03
CA ASN A 171 6.82 -5.35 0.54
C ASN A 171 7.16 -6.19 1.78
N GLY A 172 8.31 -6.88 1.75
CA GLY A 172 8.82 -7.60 2.92
C GLY A 172 9.16 -6.67 4.08
N LEU A 173 9.78 -5.51 3.80
CA LEU A 173 10.09 -4.51 4.81
C LEU A 173 8.82 -3.94 5.45
N LEU A 174 7.83 -3.52 4.66
CA LEU A 174 6.53 -3.04 5.15
C LEU A 174 5.84 -4.08 6.04
N GLN A 175 5.94 -5.36 5.70
CA GLN A 175 5.36 -6.43 6.50
C GLN A 175 6.07 -6.55 7.86
N ARG A 176 7.40 -6.47 7.88
CA ARG A 176 8.19 -6.49 9.12
C ARG A 176 7.89 -5.29 10.01
N LEU A 177 7.83 -4.09 9.42
CA LEU A 177 7.45 -2.86 10.11
C LEU A 177 6.04 -2.97 10.73
N ALA A 178 5.08 -3.57 10.02
CA ALA A 178 3.72 -3.78 10.53
C ALA A 178 3.67 -4.68 11.77
N HIS A 179 4.61 -5.62 11.90
CA HIS A 179 4.76 -6.49 13.07
C HIS A 179 5.72 -5.92 14.14
N GLY A 180 6.24 -4.70 13.95
CA GLY A 180 7.16 -4.04 14.88
C GLY A 180 8.62 -4.47 14.76
N ASP A 181 8.97 -5.27 13.75
CA ASP A 181 10.35 -5.64 13.46
C ASP A 181 11.03 -4.54 12.62
N ARG A 182 11.79 -3.69 13.30
CA ARG A 182 12.45 -2.51 12.73
C ARG A 182 13.93 -2.76 12.49
N ILE A 183 14.31 -2.82 11.22
CA ILE A 183 15.69 -3.08 10.76
C ILE A 183 16.22 -1.93 9.92
N VAL A 184 15.29 -1.16 9.36
CA VAL A 184 15.55 0.06 8.61
C VAL A 184 14.74 1.15 9.27
N ASP A 185 15.43 2.13 9.84
CA ASP A 185 14.81 3.15 10.69
C ASP A 185 14.80 4.55 10.06
N THR A 186 15.61 4.78 9.01
CA THR A 186 15.66 6.08 8.34
C THR A 186 15.50 5.96 6.82
N PRO A 187 14.93 6.99 6.17
CA PRO A 187 14.81 7.01 4.71
C PRO A 187 16.15 6.91 3.99
N GLU A 188 17.21 7.51 4.52
CA GLU A 188 18.57 7.45 3.97
C GLU A 188 19.14 6.03 3.99
N GLN A 189 18.89 5.29 5.08
CA GLN A 189 19.30 3.90 5.20
C GLN A 189 18.58 3.04 4.14
N LEU A 190 17.29 3.28 3.94
CA LEU A 190 16.51 2.58 2.92
C LEU A 190 17.01 2.89 1.51
N ASP A 191 17.28 4.17 1.18
CA ASP A 191 17.86 4.57 -0.10
C ASP A 191 19.21 3.89 -0.35
N GLY A 192 20.07 3.81 0.67
CA GLY A 192 21.35 3.10 0.59
C GLY A 192 21.17 1.62 0.27
N ILE A 193 20.21 0.95 0.90
CA ILE A 193 19.91 -0.47 0.64
C ILE A 193 19.35 -0.66 -0.78
N LEU A 194 18.39 0.16 -1.20
CA LEU A 194 17.81 0.09 -2.54
C LEU A 194 18.87 0.35 -3.62
N SER A 195 19.77 1.30 -3.38
CA SER A 195 20.90 1.59 -4.26
C SER A 195 21.87 0.41 -4.36
N ALA A 196 22.18 -0.24 -3.23
CA ALA A 196 23.05 -1.42 -3.20
C ALA A 196 22.41 -2.61 -3.94
N ILE A 197 21.10 -2.85 -3.76
CA ILE A 197 20.35 -3.87 -4.50
C ILE A 197 20.40 -3.59 -6.00
N ALA A 198 20.11 -2.35 -6.41
CA ALA A 198 20.11 -1.94 -7.81
C ALA A 198 21.49 -2.11 -8.46
N ALA A 199 22.55 -1.64 -7.80
CA ALA A 199 23.92 -1.81 -8.27
C ALA A 199 24.28 -3.30 -8.41
N GLY A 200 23.92 -4.14 -7.43
CA GLY A 200 24.13 -5.59 -7.49
C GLY A 200 23.47 -6.26 -8.70
N ILE A 201 22.23 -5.85 -9.03
CA ILE A 201 21.51 -6.32 -10.22
C ILE A 201 22.21 -5.85 -11.49
N LEU A 202 22.57 -4.58 -11.59
CA LEU A 202 23.20 -3.99 -12.77
C LEU A 202 24.56 -4.61 -13.12
N HIS A 203 25.32 -5.03 -12.10
CA HIS A 203 26.61 -5.71 -12.23
C HIS A 203 26.50 -7.24 -12.40
N SER A 204 25.30 -7.82 -12.25
CA SER A 204 25.10 -9.27 -12.38
C SER A 204 25.22 -9.73 -13.83
N GLN A 205 25.91 -10.86 -14.04
CA GLN A 205 25.94 -11.57 -15.33
C GLN A 205 24.57 -12.18 -15.71
N GLN A 206 23.64 -12.28 -14.75
CA GLN A 206 22.29 -12.80 -14.93
C GLN A 206 21.23 -11.70 -15.05
N ARG A 207 21.62 -10.41 -15.12
CA ARG A 207 20.67 -9.30 -15.27
C ARG A 207 19.74 -9.50 -16.47
N GLY A 208 18.48 -9.16 -16.29
CA GLY A 208 17.41 -9.40 -17.26
C GLY A 208 16.82 -10.81 -17.19
N ARG A 209 17.29 -11.67 -16.28
CA ARG A 209 16.81 -13.06 -16.10
C ARG A 209 16.60 -13.45 -14.63
N LEU A 210 16.83 -12.53 -13.68
CA LEU A 210 16.76 -12.86 -12.25
C LEU A 210 15.33 -13.15 -11.80
N THR A 211 14.36 -12.53 -12.46
CA THR A 211 12.93 -12.63 -12.11
C THR A 211 12.09 -13.25 -13.22
N GLU A 212 12.73 -13.82 -14.24
CA GLU A 212 12.05 -14.60 -15.28
C GLU A 212 11.28 -15.77 -14.65
N VAL A 213 9.97 -15.78 -14.85
CA VAL A 213 9.12 -16.89 -14.41
C VAL A 213 9.43 -18.11 -15.27
N SER A 214 10.19 -19.05 -14.72
CA SER A 214 10.44 -20.35 -15.37
C SER A 214 9.15 -21.19 -15.38
N GLY A 215 8.33 -21.08 -16.44
CA GLY A 215 7.14 -21.90 -16.63
C GLY A 215 6.12 -21.30 -17.61
N PRO A 216 5.20 -22.11 -18.17
CA PRO A 216 4.26 -21.63 -19.18
C PRO A 216 3.35 -20.55 -18.59
N THR A 217 3.31 -19.40 -19.27
CA THR A 217 2.48 -18.23 -18.96
C THR A 217 1.02 -18.66 -18.69
N PRO A 218 0.29 -18.05 -17.73
CA PRO A 218 -1.11 -18.42 -17.42
C PRO A 218 -2.07 -18.41 -18.62
N SER A 219 -1.73 -17.66 -19.67
CA SER A 219 -2.43 -17.62 -20.96
C SER A 219 -2.39 -18.97 -21.70
N ALA A 220 -1.34 -19.78 -21.52
CA ALA A 220 -1.19 -21.10 -22.15
C ALA A 220 -2.08 -22.16 -21.48
N ARG A 221 -2.33 -22.06 -20.16
CA ARG A 221 -3.21 -22.99 -19.43
C ARG A 221 -4.68 -22.87 -19.84
N ARG A 222 -5.17 -21.68 -20.20
CA ARG A 222 -6.56 -21.50 -20.67
C ARG A 222 -6.81 -22.09 -22.06
N ARG A 223 -5.79 -22.15 -22.93
CA ARG A 223 -5.93 -22.78 -24.26
C ARG A 223 -5.93 -24.32 -24.18
N ALA A 224 -5.16 -24.91 -23.26
CA ALA A 224 -5.11 -26.36 -23.10
C ALA A 224 -6.38 -26.96 -22.44
N ALA A 225 -7.15 -26.16 -21.69
CA ALA A 225 -8.42 -26.57 -21.10
C ALA A 225 -9.62 -26.41 -22.06
N ALA A 226 -9.49 -25.64 -23.13
CA ALA A 226 -10.53 -25.45 -24.14
C ALA A 226 -10.45 -26.46 -25.30
N SER A 227 -9.49 -27.38 -25.27
CA SER A 227 -9.27 -28.42 -26.28
C SER A 227 -9.46 -29.85 -25.73
N ARG A 228 -10.25 -30.01 -24.66
CA ARG A 228 -10.66 -31.31 -24.12
C ARG A 228 -12.16 -31.36 -23.94
#